data_AF-A0A1H3KU10-F1
#
_entry.id   AF-A0A1H3KU10-F1
#
_cell.length_a   1.000
_cell.length_b   1.000
_cell.length_c   1.000
_cell.angle_alpha   90.00
_cell.angle_beta   90.00
_cell.angle_gamma   90.00
#
_symmetry.space_group_name_H-M   'P 1'
#
loop_
_entity.id
_entity.type
_entity.pdbx_description
1 polymer ?
#
loop_
_entity_poly.entity_id
_entity_poly.type
_entity_poly.pdbx_seq_one_letter_code
_entity_poly.pdbx_strand_id
1 'polypeptide(L)'
;MARPRKWRKVCCLPENNRFGPLNIPLSQNHFIDMTVDEYETIRLIDFEGLTQEECADQMHIARTTVQRIYSDARKKLAESLVEGKGLRIEGGDYKLCNGVGKTCGGNNCHRFRFGRGFIEEEN
;
A
#
# COMPACT_ATOMS: atom_id res chain seq x y z
N MET A 1 -27.05 -5.64 8.17
CA MET A 1 -26.26 -6.63 7.42
C MET A 1 -24.87 -6.06 7.18
N ALA A 2 -23.80 -6.79 7.52
CA ALA A 2 -22.43 -6.35 7.26
C ALA A 2 -22.19 -6.29 5.74
N ARG A 3 -21.74 -5.14 5.24
CA ARG A 3 -21.47 -4.94 3.81
C ARG A 3 -20.41 -5.97 3.37
N PRO A 4 -20.60 -6.72 2.27
CA PRO A 4 -19.59 -7.66 1.78
C PRO A 4 -18.24 -6.96 1.59
N ARG A 5 -17.18 -7.54 2.13
CA ARG A 5 -15.83 -6.95 2.08
C ARG A 5 -15.36 -6.92 0.62
N LYS A 6 -15.13 -5.72 0.08
CA LYS A 6 -14.52 -5.57 -1.24
C LYS A 6 -13.01 -5.71 -1.10
N TRP A 7 -12.46 -6.74 -1.74
CA TRP A 7 -11.03 -7.01 -1.75
C TRP A 7 -10.34 -6.05 -2.73
N ARG A 8 -9.28 -5.37 -2.29
CA ARG A 8 -8.59 -4.33 -3.08
C ARG A 8 -7.34 -4.89 -3.74
N LYS A 9 -7.02 -4.51 -4.98
CA LYS A 9 -5.85 -5.06 -5.67
C LYS A 9 -4.58 -4.29 -5.30
N VAL A 10 -3.51 -5.00 -4.91
CA VAL A 10 -2.19 -4.44 -4.55
C VAL A 10 -1.12 -5.09 -5.42
N CYS A 11 -0.18 -4.32 -6.00
CA CYS A 11 0.84 -4.87 -6.91
C CYS A 11 1.91 -5.70 -6.17
N CYS A 12 2.41 -5.24 -5.01
CA CYS A 12 3.38 -5.98 -4.19
C CYS A 12 3.33 -5.55 -2.72
N LEU A 13 3.82 -6.40 -1.83
CA LEU A 13 4.10 -5.99 -0.44
C LEU A 13 5.36 -5.13 -0.38
N PRO A 14 5.45 -4.19 0.57
CA PRO A 14 6.68 -3.45 0.79
C PRO A 14 7.80 -4.42 1.26
N GLU A 15 9.02 -4.24 0.77
CA GLU A 15 10.18 -5.03 1.22
C GLU A 15 10.48 -4.77 2.71
N ASN A 16 10.23 -3.54 3.18
CA ASN A 16 10.31 -3.17 4.58
C ASN A 16 8.92 -2.75 5.06
N ASN A 17 8.37 -3.46 6.04
CA ASN A 17 7.06 -3.16 6.60
C ASN A 17 7.11 -2.27 7.86
N ARG A 18 8.28 -1.74 8.23
CA ARG A 18 8.48 -0.88 9.40
C ARG A 18 9.41 0.28 9.05
N PHE A 19 9.00 1.48 9.44
CA PHE A 19 9.76 2.72 9.32
C PHE A 19 9.72 3.46 10.66
N GLY A 20 10.68 4.33 10.93
CA GLY A 20 10.67 5.14 12.14
C GLY A 20 11.96 5.91 12.37
N PRO A 21 11.99 6.80 13.37
CA PRO A 21 13.19 7.53 13.75
C PRO A 21 14.30 6.57 14.21
N LEU A 22 15.53 6.83 13.73
CA LEU A 22 16.72 6.05 14.12
C LEU A 22 17.27 6.45 15.50
N ASN A 23 16.95 7.67 15.96
CA ASN A 23 17.55 8.28 17.14
C ASN A 23 16.77 8.02 18.44
N ILE A 24 15.63 7.32 18.37
CA ILE A 24 14.72 7.12 19.50
C ILE A 24 14.40 5.63 19.62
N PRO A 25 14.53 5.02 20.83
CA PRO A 25 14.06 3.67 21.06
C PRO A 25 12.54 3.60 20.87
N LEU A 26 12.11 2.93 19.80
CA LEU A 26 10.69 2.72 19.52
C LEU A 26 10.12 1.73 20.54
N SER A 27 9.35 2.23 21.50
CA SER A 27 8.52 1.39 22.36
C SER A 27 7.32 0.86 21.57
N GLN A 28 6.79 -0.33 21.95
CA GLN A 28 5.70 -0.99 21.23
C GLN A 28 4.42 -0.14 21.12
N ASN A 29 4.23 0.85 21.99
CA ASN A 29 3.09 1.79 21.98
C ASN A 29 3.32 3.04 21.12
N HIS A 30 4.41 3.11 20.35
CA HIS A 30 4.77 4.28 19.55
C HIS A 30 4.73 4.00 18.04
N PHE A 31 3.79 3.14 17.61
CA PHE A 31 3.59 2.80 16.20
C PHE A 31 2.23 3.25 15.69
N ILE A 32 2.21 3.71 14.44
CA ILE A 32 1.02 3.96 13.63
C ILE A 32 0.89 2.82 12.63
N ASP A 33 -0.27 2.18 12.63
CA ASP A 33 -0.57 1.10 11.71
C ASP A 33 -1.18 1.65 10.41
N MET A 34 -0.43 1.51 9.33
CA MET A 34 -0.85 1.77 7.97
C MET A 34 -1.24 0.47 7.29
N THR A 35 -2.39 0.43 6.64
CA THR A 35 -2.82 -0.77 5.92
C THR A 35 -2.11 -0.89 4.57
N VAL A 36 -2.08 -2.09 4.00
CA VAL A 36 -1.37 -2.32 2.73
C VAL A 36 -2.02 -1.54 1.56
N ASP A 37 -3.33 -1.32 1.57
CA ASP A 37 -4.02 -0.49 0.58
C ASP A 37 -3.76 1.01 0.75
N GLU A 38 -3.56 1.48 1.98
CA GLU A 38 -3.11 2.85 2.25
C GLU A 38 -1.69 3.06 1.70
N TYR A 39 -0.77 2.12 1.97
CA TYR A 39 0.58 2.16 1.41
C TYR A 39 0.57 2.15 -0.12
N GLU A 40 -0.19 1.24 -0.75
CA GLU A 40 -0.27 1.16 -2.21
C GLU A 40 -0.83 2.45 -2.81
N THR A 41 -1.78 3.10 -2.14
CA THR A 41 -2.34 4.39 -2.59
C THR A 41 -1.27 5.49 -2.58
N ILE A 42 -0.45 5.56 -1.53
CA ILE A 42 0.68 6.49 -1.46
C ILE A 42 1.71 6.18 -2.54
N ARG A 43 2.03 4.90 -2.75
CA ARG A 43 2.96 4.48 -3.81
C ARG A 43 2.46 4.91 -5.19
N LEU A 44 1.19 4.66 -5.51
CA LEU A 44 0.63 4.95 -6.83
C LEU A 44 0.52 6.46 -7.08
N ILE A 45 0.02 7.23 -6.10
CA ILE A 45 -0.23 8.65 -6.28
C ILE A 45 1.04 9.47 -6.06
N ASP A 46 1.67 9.35 -4.90
CA ASP A 46 2.77 10.24 -4.52
C ASP A 46 4.13 9.80 -5.09
N PHE A 47 4.37 8.49 -5.28
CA PHE A 47 5.64 7.98 -5.80
C PHE A 47 5.64 7.73 -7.32
N GLU A 48 4.59 7.12 -7.87
CA GLU A 48 4.46 6.89 -9.33
C GLU A 48 3.78 8.06 -10.08
N GLY A 49 3.26 9.06 -9.35
CA GLY A 49 2.69 10.27 -9.94
C GLY A 49 1.31 10.09 -10.59
N LEU A 50 0.57 9.03 -10.24
CA LEU A 50 -0.76 8.80 -10.80
C LEU A 50 -1.82 9.73 -10.22
N THR A 51 -2.83 10.04 -11.03
CA THR A 51 -4.05 10.69 -10.55
C THR A 51 -4.87 9.74 -9.67
N GLN A 52 -5.78 10.30 -8.85
CA GLN A 52 -6.71 9.50 -8.05
C GLN A 52 -7.64 8.61 -8.89
N GLU A 53 -7.91 9.02 -10.13
CA GLU A 53 -8.71 8.24 -11.08
C GLU A 53 -7.92 7.03 -11.60
N GLU A 54 -6.70 7.23 -12.06
CA GLU A 54 -5.82 6.14 -12.50
C GLU A 54 -5.50 5.16 -11.37
N CYS A 55 -5.29 5.67 -10.14
CA CYS A 55 -5.13 4.84 -8.95
C CYS A 55 -6.38 3.99 -8.68
N ALA A 56 -7.58 4.55 -8.88
CA ALA A 56 -8.84 3.84 -8.69
C ALA A 56 -9.00 2.69 -9.69
N ASP A 57 -8.68 2.96 -10.95
CA ASP A 57 -8.68 1.97 -12.02
C ASP A 57 -7.65 0.86 -11.76
N GLN A 58 -6.46 1.22 -11.29
CA GLN A 58 -5.40 0.25 -11.00
C GLN A 58 -5.73 -0.65 -9.81
N MET A 59 -6.34 -0.10 -8.76
CA MET A 59 -6.74 -0.82 -7.55
C MET A 59 -8.12 -1.50 -7.67
N HIS A 60 -8.84 -1.30 -8.77
CA HIS A 60 -10.19 -1.82 -9.04
C HIS A 60 -11.22 -1.40 -7.97
N ILE A 61 -11.17 -0.13 -7.55
CA ILE A 61 -12.08 0.45 -6.55
C ILE A 61 -12.66 1.78 -7.03
N ALA A 62 -13.72 2.27 -6.38
CA ALA A 62 -14.31 3.55 -6.75
C ALA A 62 -13.37 4.72 -6.41
N ARG A 63 -13.34 5.77 -7.24
CA ARG A 63 -12.56 7.01 -7.01
C ARG A 63 -12.79 7.61 -5.62
N THR A 64 -14.03 7.62 -5.14
CA THR A 64 -14.36 8.11 -3.78
C THR A 64 -13.75 7.25 -2.67
N THR A 65 -13.52 5.96 -2.94
CA THR A 65 -12.82 5.05 -2.00
C THR A 65 -11.33 5.36 -1.98
N VAL A 66 -10.71 5.58 -3.15
CA VAL A 66 -9.31 6.04 -3.24
C VAL A 66 -9.12 7.36 -2.50
N GLN A 67 -10.01 8.34 -2.72
CA GLN A 67 -9.90 9.63 -2.05
C GLN A 67 -9.87 9.50 -0.53
N ARG A 68 -10.72 8.63 0.03
CA ARG A 68 -10.74 8.35 1.47
C ARG A 68 -9.45 7.67 1.93
N ILE A 69 -9.05 6.59 1.27
CA ILE A 69 -7.82 5.84 1.61
C ILE A 69 -6.60 6.76 1.52
N TYR A 70 -6.50 7.58 0.47
CA TYR A 70 -5.41 8.53 0.29
C TYR A 70 -5.35 9.57 1.41
N SER A 71 -6.50 10.10 1.81
CA SER A 71 -6.58 11.08 2.91
C SER A 71 -6.16 10.46 4.25
N ASP A 72 -6.64 9.25 4.54
CA ASP A 72 -6.30 8.50 5.75
C ASP A 72 -4.81 8.12 5.77
N ALA A 73 -4.26 7.66 4.65
CA ALA A 73 -2.85 7.31 4.49
C ALA A 73 -1.93 8.52 4.70
N ARG A 74 -2.24 9.68 4.08
CA ARG A 74 -1.44 10.90 4.27
C ARG A 74 -1.48 11.41 5.70
N LYS A 75 -2.63 11.29 6.38
CA LYS A 75 -2.73 11.66 7.80
C LYS A 75 -1.79 10.81 8.66
N LYS A 76 -1.79 9.49 8.46
CA LYS A 76 -0.91 8.56 9.19
C LYS A 76 0.57 8.82 8.93
N LEU A 77 0.93 9.10 7.67
CA LEU A 77 2.30 9.51 7.32
C LEU A 77 2.70 10.80 8.01
N ALA A 78 1.84 11.83 7.95
CA ALA A 78 2.10 13.10 8.61
C ALA A 78 2.27 12.93 10.12
N GLU A 79 1.40 12.15 10.77
CA GLU A 79 1.49 11.86 12.20
C GLU A 79 2.80 11.14 12.55
N SER A 80 3.22 10.14 11.75
CA SER A 80 4.50 9.45 11.93
C SER A 80 5.69 10.40 11.85
N LEU A 81 5.69 11.30 10.85
CA LEU A 81 6.78 12.24 10.64
C LEU A 81 6.83 13.36 11.68
N VAL A 82 5.67 13.90 12.07
CA VAL A 82 5.58 15.06 12.98
C VAL A 82 5.76 14.63 14.44
N GLU A 83 5.18 13.50 14.85
CA GLU A 83 5.26 13.03 16.23
C GLU A 83 6.44 12.09 16.48
N GLY A 84 7.19 11.71 15.44
CA GLY A 84 8.30 10.76 15.55
C GLY A 84 7.85 9.32 15.80
N LYS A 85 6.60 8.99 15.49
CA LYS A 85 6.06 7.63 15.65
C LYS A 85 6.59 6.70 14.58
N GLY A 86 6.88 5.45 14.96
CA GLY A 86 7.15 4.39 14.00
C GLY A 86 5.94 4.16 13.11
N LEU A 87 6.16 3.85 11.84
CA LEU A 87 5.11 3.44 10.91
C LEU A 87 5.24 1.94 10.68
N ARG A 88 4.14 1.20 10.85
CA ARG A 88 4.08 -0.23 10.57
C ARG A 88 3.04 -0.48 9.49
N ILE A 89 3.45 -1.17 8.43
CA ILE A 89 2.60 -1.48 7.28
C ILE A 89 2.11 -2.91 7.43
N GLU A 90 0.87 -3.11 7.87
CA GLU A 90 0.27 -4.43 8.05
C GLU A 90 -1.25 -4.41 7.93
N GLY A 91 -1.83 -5.59 7.70
CA GLY A 91 -3.28 -5.76 7.63
C GLY A 91 -3.96 -5.16 6.39
N GLY A 92 -5.29 -5.07 6.47
CA GLY A 92 -6.16 -4.68 5.36
C GLY A 92 -6.70 -5.86 4.55
N ASP A 93 -7.85 -5.67 3.90
CA ASP A 93 -8.46 -6.65 3.00
C ASP A 93 -7.99 -6.40 1.55
N TYR A 94 -6.84 -6.99 1.18
CA TYR A 94 -6.28 -6.85 -0.17
C TYR A 94 -6.06 -8.21 -0.86
N LYS A 95 -6.09 -8.19 -2.19
CA LYS A 95 -5.63 -9.26 -3.06
C LYS A 95 -4.33 -8.81 -3.71
N LEU A 96 -3.29 -9.61 -3.54
CA LEU A 96 -2.08 -9.45 -4.32
C LEU A 96 -2.41 -9.67 -5.80
N CYS A 97 -1.87 -8.82 -6.64
CA CYS A 97 -1.98 -9.02 -8.06
C CYS A 97 -1.18 -10.25 -8.49
N ASN A 98 -1.73 -11.08 -9.37
CA ASN A 98 -1.05 -12.29 -9.88
C ASN A 98 -0.05 -12.00 -11.01
N GLY A 99 0.34 -10.74 -11.25
CA GLY A 99 1.23 -10.36 -12.37
C GLY A 99 0.59 -10.45 -13.77
N VAL A 100 -0.65 -10.92 -13.88
CA VAL A 100 -1.38 -11.05 -15.15
C VAL A 100 -2.54 -10.05 -15.20
N GLY A 101 -2.52 -9.13 -16.17
CA GLY A 101 -3.61 -8.19 -16.47
C GLY A 101 -3.14 -6.78 -16.87
N LYS A 102 -3.95 -6.05 -17.66
CA LYS A 102 -3.59 -4.72 -18.21
C LYS A 102 -3.17 -3.67 -17.17
N THR A 103 -3.73 -3.72 -15.96
CA THR A 103 -3.38 -2.80 -14.85
C THR A 103 -2.20 -3.27 -13.99
N CYS A 104 -1.64 -4.45 -14.29
CA CYS A 104 -0.62 -5.12 -13.50
C CYS A 104 0.53 -5.73 -14.32
N GLY A 105 0.46 -5.65 -15.65
CA GLY A 105 1.53 -5.95 -16.61
C GLY A 105 2.04 -4.73 -17.35
N GLY A 106 1.75 -3.52 -16.85
CA GLY A 106 2.27 -2.25 -17.37
C GLY A 106 3.45 -1.72 -16.55
N ASN A 107 4.12 -0.68 -17.06
CA ASN A 107 5.34 -0.07 -16.50
C ASN A 107 5.25 0.41 -15.04
N ASN A 108 4.05 0.49 -14.45
CA ASN A 108 3.80 0.98 -13.10
C ASN A 108 3.53 -0.12 -12.06
N CYS A 109 3.67 -1.41 -12.43
CA CYS A 109 3.70 -2.48 -11.44
C CYS A 109 5.15 -2.77 -11.03
N HIS A 110 5.45 -2.53 -9.75
CA HIS A 110 6.74 -2.77 -9.12
C HIS A 110 7.24 -4.23 -9.28
N ARG A 111 6.33 -5.18 -9.50
CA ARG A 111 6.63 -6.60 -9.78
C ARG A 111 7.43 -6.81 -11.08
N PHE A 112 7.34 -5.90 -12.05
CA PHE A 112 8.10 -5.94 -13.31
C PHE A 112 9.33 -5.02 -13.31
N ARG A 113 9.34 -3.94 -12.52
CA ARG A 113 10.51 -3.03 -12.41
C ARG A 113 11.68 -3.64 -11.64
N PHE A 114 11.39 -4.49 -10.67
CA PHE A 114 12.39 -5.35 -10.03
C PHE A 114 12.00 -6.79 -10.32
N GLY A 115 12.58 -7.37 -11.37
CA GLY A 115 12.43 -8.78 -11.69
C GLY A 115 12.83 -9.65 -10.49
N ARG A 116 11.85 -10.04 -9.68
CA ARG A 116 11.93 -11.24 -8.86
C ARG A 116 10.94 -12.21 -9.44
N GLY A 117 11.48 -13.16 -10.22
CA GLY A 117 10.80 -14.40 -10.50
C GLY A 117 10.29 -14.95 -9.18
N PHE A 118 8.99 -15.20 -9.12
CA PHE A 118 8.45 -16.14 -8.15
C PHE A 118 9.10 -17.47 -8.53
N ILE A 119 10.07 -17.93 -7.74
CA ILE A 119 10.34 -19.36 -7.68
C ILE A 119 9.12 -19.92 -6.98
N GLU A 120 8.27 -20.60 -7.75
CA GLU A 120 7.29 -21.53 -7.22
C GLU A 120 8.10 -22.62 -6.49
N GLU A 121 8.07 -22.63 -5.16
CA GLU A 121 8.40 -23.85 -4.43
C GLU A 121 7.20 -24.78 -4.57
N GLU A 122 7.29 -25.67 -5.57
CA GLU A 122 6.62 -26.97 -5.53
C GLU A 122 7.22 -27.77 -4.36
N ASN A 123 6.39 -28.09 -3.36
CA ASN A 123 6.41 -29.39 -2.70
C ASN A 123 5.06 -29.69 -2.02
#